data_AF-A0A165IBR2-F1
#
_entry.id   AF-A0A165IBR2-F1
#
_cell.length_a   1.000
_cell.length_b   1.000
_cell.length_c   1.000
_cell.angle_alpha   90.00
_cell.angle_beta   90.00
_cell.angle_gamma   90.00
#
_symmetry.space_group_name_H-M   'P 1'
#
loop_
_entity.id
_entity.type
_entity.pdbx_description
1 polymer ?
#
loop_
_entity_poly.entity_id
_entity_poly.type
_entity_poly.pdbx_seq_one_letter_code
_entity_poly.pdbx_strand_id
1 'polypeptide(L)'
;MSKRLARHQIAEALAAASPAKRPIGDRSRINIVSSDLCDHTIKALAPSLERHKNCDIIDLNPGVGLWSSKLHEFLKPRTHILLEPDEKLYLPFLKPLLEKRNSTYKLAPWSGVEWSSYMRIAEEGFLPHQKLLPSGHEALNKPSDTLLFVANLGHYPPKKRGSFNSIAALMINQLMSAVRNHSIFQAYGLVRMLIWIGDKEKNTILPRSIANRRKSSVQIESTCDIREIAGYQDEHRWRKRPTSINQESAEKVALQMLQNGINFPLNRQSPLHKDALKVAKEQLSKGSSTPGTDTSTTTGPVVADSRVWHKELNELEEKLITGEVRKFQDERVKDEDYVSAQYDSRRGRKRGVQRERTPEYQRLILLRALKKLDFKRQHKMEGIVKEIARLDAIELALMEGKIPHDEIEKKESELAKSKDKVYAQIDGLREPQQEKIFLYLDDRRAIKATPPVLMWDRRTEEPLNVEAEEFFPNHHLALLDFQPRPVTGAVARSAEAYDVFTSILGYLYMQPKQSIVRGLESLAPGAADYILPRAPSLQDLRKGGLQDLEHLRVRMLTPEMLDEIIAAWESWPFKPSTSDLILKMGLVPYMGSSGSAISDNLSDDRVRAF
;
A
#
# COMPACT_ATOMS: atom_id res chain seq x y z
N MET A 1 31.61 11.14 -4.06
CA MET A 1 31.28 11.73 -5.38
C MET A 1 30.25 12.84 -5.17
N SER A 2 30.47 14.08 -5.64
CA SER A 2 29.49 15.18 -5.45
C SER A 2 28.22 14.92 -6.27
N LYS A 3 27.03 15.21 -5.70
CA LYS A 3 25.71 14.96 -6.34
C LYS A 3 25.61 15.53 -7.78
N ARG A 4 26.29 16.65 -8.06
CA ARG A 4 26.34 17.26 -9.40
C ARG A 4 27.20 16.46 -10.40
N LEU A 5 28.28 15.85 -9.94
CA LEU A 5 29.20 15.10 -10.81
C LEU A 5 28.58 13.78 -11.27
N ALA A 6 27.94 13.04 -10.37
CA ALA A 6 27.23 11.81 -10.73
C ALA A 6 26.09 12.08 -11.71
N ARG A 7 25.27 13.12 -11.47
CA ARG A 7 24.20 13.53 -12.40
C ARG A 7 24.74 13.95 -13.76
N HIS A 8 25.81 14.75 -13.81
CA HIS A 8 26.42 15.15 -15.07
C HIS A 8 26.94 13.94 -15.85
N GLN A 9 27.66 13.03 -15.19
CA GLN A 9 28.21 11.84 -15.83
C GLN A 9 27.12 10.87 -16.33
N ILE A 10 26.03 10.69 -15.59
CA ILE A 10 24.91 9.85 -16.05
C ILE A 10 24.15 10.55 -17.18
N ALA A 11 23.90 11.85 -17.07
CA ALA A 11 23.27 12.63 -18.15
C ALA A 11 24.11 12.61 -19.42
N GLU A 12 25.43 12.74 -19.31
CA GLU A 12 26.39 12.68 -20.41
C GLU A 12 26.45 11.27 -21.02
N ALA A 13 26.46 10.21 -20.20
CA ALA A 13 26.40 8.82 -20.67
C ALA A 13 25.07 8.51 -21.39
N LEU A 14 23.94 9.03 -20.88
CA LEU A 14 22.64 8.90 -21.55
C LEU A 14 22.53 9.78 -22.82
N ALA A 15 23.17 10.95 -22.84
CA ALA A 15 23.18 11.87 -23.98
C ALA A 15 24.13 11.42 -25.11
N ALA A 16 25.25 10.77 -24.77
CA ALA A 16 26.16 10.14 -25.72
C ALA A 16 25.47 9.03 -26.55
N ALA A 17 24.35 8.50 -26.06
CA ALA A 17 23.42 7.70 -26.86
C ALA A 17 22.57 8.64 -27.76
N SER A 18 23.14 9.05 -28.89
CA SER A 18 22.46 9.86 -29.93
C SER A 18 21.21 9.16 -30.51
N PRO A 19 20.16 9.88 -30.98
CA PRO A 19 18.97 9.28 -31.60
C PRO A 19 19.27 8.47 -32.88
N ALA A 20 20.41 8.72 -33.52
CA ALA A 20 20.84 8.03 -34.75
C ALA A 20 21.64 6.73 -34.49
N LYS A 21 22.00 6.44 -33.24
CA LYS A 21 22.69 5.19 -32.85
C LYS A 21 21.78 4.39 -31.91
N ARG A 22 21.79 3.05 -32.03
CA ARG A 22 21.07 2.16 -31.10
C ARG A 22 21.40 2.58 -29.65
N PRO A 23 20.40 2.69 -28.76
CA PRO A 23 20.64 3.10 -27.38
C PRO A 23 21.63 2.15 -26.71
N ILE A 24 22.61 2.70 -25.99
CA ILE A 24 23.69 1.95 -25.31
C ILE A 24 23.14 1.09 -24.15
N GLY A 25 21.96 1.44 -23.62
CA GLY A 25 21.22 0.70 -22.61
C GLY A 25 19.82 1.29 -22.36
N ASP A 26 19.12 0.78 -21.35
CA ASP A 26 17.77 1.24 -20.99
C ASP A 26 17.75 2.65 -20.37
N ARG A 27 17.10 3.60 -21.06
CA ARG A 27 16.98 5.00 -20.61
C ARG A 27 15.85 5.25 -19.61
N SER A 28 14.95 4.28 -19.44
CA SER A 28 13.83 4.42 -18.52
C SER A 28 14.19 4.07 -17.08
N ARG A 29 15.36 3.49 -16.83
CA ARG A 29 15.80 3.08 -15.50
C ARG A 29 16.09 4.30 -14.63
N ILE A 30 15.57 4.30 -13.41
CA ILE A 30 15.82 5.34 -12.41
C ILE A 30 16.98 4.88 -11.51
N ASN A 31 18.01 5.69 -11.40
CA ASN A 31 19.20 5.45 -10.60
C ASN A 31 19.17 6.29 -9.32
N ILE A 32 19.71 5.75 -8.22
CA ILE A 32 19.86 6.47 -6.95
C ILE A 32 21.17 7.25 -6.99
N VAL A 33 21.13 8.56 -6.79
CA VAL A 33 22.29 9.46 -6.92
C VAL A 33 22.61 10.27 -5.67
N SER A 34 21.79 10.18 -4.62
CA SER A 34 21.99 10.86 -3.34
C SER A 34 22.72 9.97 -2.34
N SER A 35 23.97 10.30 -2.00
CA SER A 35 24.71 9.60 -0.93
C SER A 35 23.99 9.70 0.41
N ASP A 36 23.52 10.90 0.78
CA ASP A 36 22.83 11.14 2.05
C ASP A 36 21.55 10.30 2.18
N LEU A 37 20.87 10.02 1.06
CA LEU A 37 19.73 9.10 1.07
C LEU A 37 20.19 7.69 1.41
N CYS A 38 21.20 7.17 0.72
CA CYS A 38 21.73 5.84 1.01
C CYS A 38 22.20 5.71 2.47
N ASP A 39 22.93 6.71 2.98
CA ASP A 39 23.47 6.72 4.34
C ASP A 39 22.34 6.72 5.40
N HIS A 40 21.32 7.57 5.23
CA HIS A 40 20.16 7.59 6.14
C HIS A 40 19.33 6.30 6.06
N THR A 41 19.13 5.76 4.86
CA THR A 41 18.39 4.51 4.64
C THR A 41 19.10 3.31 5.28
N ILE A 42 20.43 3.21 5.13
CA ILE A 42 21.21 2.16 5.80
C ILE A 42 21.13 2.32 7.33
N LYS A 43 21.21 3.56 7.84
CA LYS A 43 21.06 3.81 9.28
C LYS A 43 19.69 3.36 9.81
N ALA A 44 18.61 3.62 9.07
CA ALA A 44 17.27 3.14 9.43
C ALA A 44 17.19 1.60 9.40
N LEU A 45 17.80 0.97 8.40
CA LEU A 45 17.82 -0.49 8.28
C LEU A 45 18.71 -1.18 9.32
N ALA A 46 19.76 -0.50 9.80
CA ALA A 46 20.86 -1.07 10.58
C ALA A 46 20.39 -2.03 11.68
N PRO A 47 19.45 -1.68 12.58
CA PRO A 47 19.06 -2.57 13.69
C PRO A 47 18.60 -3.96 13.23
N SER A 48 17.94 -4.05 12.08
CA SER A 48 17.45 -5.33 11.52
C SER A 48 18.42 -5.97 10.51
N LEU A 49 19.34 -5.17 9.95
CA LEU A 49 20.20 -5.53 8.83
C LEU A 49 21.58 -6.02 9.29
N GLU A 50 22.03 -5.67 10.49
CA GLU A 50 23.33 -6.08 11.02
C GLU A 50 23.58 -7.59 11.04
N ARG A 51 22.51 -8.39 11.19
CA ARG A 51 22.60 -9.87 11.12
C ARG A 51 23.14 -10.39 9.78
N HIS A 52 23.08 -9.58 8.71
CA HIS A 52 23.59 -9.91 7.38
C HIS A 52 25.04 -9.46 7.17
N LYS A 53 25.77 -9.03 8.21
CA LYS A 53 27.21 -8.77 8.08
C LYS A 53 27.91 -10.05 7.61
N ASN A 54 28.84 -9.93 6.66
CA ASN A 54 29.54 -11.06 6.05
C ASN A 54 28.62 -12.06 5.30
N CYS A 55 27.47 -11.60 4.77
CA CYS A 55 26.63 -12.39 3.88
C CYS A 55 27.16 -12.42 2.43
N ASP A 56 26.51 -13.18 1.55
CA ASP A 56 26.59 -12.97 0.11
C ASP A 56 25.44 -12.07 -0.37
N ILE A 57 25.67 -11.28 -1.42
CA ILE A 57 24.67 -10.36 -1.97
C ILE A 57 24.46 -10.66 -3.45
N ILE A 58 23.20 -10.79 -3.84
CA ILE A 58 22.75 -10.77 -5.24
C ILE A 58 22.11 -9.40 -5.46
N ASP A 59 22.73 -8.54 -6.27
CA ASP A 59 22.28 -7.17 -6.55
C ASP A 59 21.86 -7.02 -8.01
N LEU A 60 20.55 -6.91 -8.20
CA LEU A 60 19.90 -6.79 -9.50
C LEU A 60 19.78 -5.33 -9.95
N ASN A 61 20.27 -5.04 -11.15
CA ASN A 61 20.24 -3.73 -11.79
C ASN A 61 20.88 -2.64 -10.91
N PRO A 62 22.13 -2.83 -10.45
CA PRO A 62 22.81 -1.87 -9.60
C PRO A 62 22.97 -0.49 -10.26
N GLY A 63 22.95 -0.44 -11.61
CA GLY A 63 23.07 0.79 -12.38
C GLY A 63 24.39 1.49 -12.05
N VAL A 64 24.31 2.71 -11.52
CA VAL A 64 25.53 3.45 -11.11
C VAL A 64 26.23 2.89 -9.88
N GLY A 65 25.66 1.90 -9.20
CA GLY A 65 26.31 1.19 -8.09
C GLY A 65 26.45 1.99 -6.79
N LEU A 66 25.83 3.17 -6.67
CA LEU A 66 25.93 3.99 -5.45
C LEU A 66 25.33 3.27 -4.23
N TRP A 67 24.08 2.79 -4.35
CA TRP A 67 23.43 2.01 -3.30
C TRP A 67 24.22 0.74 -2.98
N SER A 68 24.66 0.01 -4.00
CA SER A 68 25.48 -1.20 -3.90
C SER A 68 26.78 -0.95 -3.16
N SER A 69 27.46 0.17 -3.42
CA SER A 69 28.70 0.57 -2.74
C SER A 69 28.50 0.83 -1.25
N LYS A 70 27.46 1.60 -0.91
CA LYS A 70 27.13 1.94 0.48
C LYS A 70 26.70 0.72 1.29
N LEU A 71 25.89 -0.15 0.69
CA LEU A 71 25.46 -1.38 1.32
C LEU A 71 26.63 -2.35 1.54
N HIS A 72 27.54 -2.46 0.57
CA HIS A 72 28.75 -3.28 0.70
C HIS A 72 29.67 -2.76 1.80
N GLU A 73 29.87 -1.44 1.91
CA GLU A 73 30.68 -0.85 2.98
C GLU A 73 30.13 -1.17 4.37
N PHE A 74 28.80 -1.17 4.52
CA PHE A 74 28.12 -1.50 5.77
C PHE A 74 28.18 -3.00 6.10
N LEU A 75 27.87 -3.87 5.13
CA LEU A 75 27.74 -5.32 5.34
C LEU A 75 29.06 -6.10 5.24
N LYS A 76 30.04 -5.59 4.48
CA LYS A 76 31.30 -6.27 4.16
C LYS A 76 31.07 -7.71 3.70
N PRO A 77 30.35 -7.92 2.58
CA PRO A 77 29.94 -9.24 2.13
C PRO A 77 31.11 -10.10 1.64
N ARG A 78 30.97 -11.42 1.77
CA ARG A 78 31.93 -12.42 1.22
C ARG A 78 31.96 -12.37 -0.30
N THR A 79 30.79 -12.21 -0.91
CA THR A 79 30.61 -12.02 -2.35
C THR A 79 29.49 -11.01 -2.60
N HIS A 80 29.68 -10.08 -3.53
CA HIS A 80 28.66 -9.14 -3.98
C HIS A 80 28.50 -9.23 -5.49
N ILE A 81 27.47 -9.92 -5.96
CA ILE A 81 27.22 -10.19 -7.38
C ILE A 81 26.37 -9.04 -7.94
N LEU A 82 26.90 -8.36 -8.94
CA LEU A 82 26.26 -7.26 -9.66
C LEU A 82 25.66 -7.82 -10.95
N LEU A 83 24.34 -8.02 -11.00
CA LEU A 83 23.63 -8.43 -12.23
C LEU A 83 23.23 -7.19 -13.02
N GLU A 84 23.99 -6.89 -14.07
CA GLU A 84 23.78 -5.68 -14.87
C GLU A 84 23.66 -6.00 -16.37
N PRO A 85 22.44 -6.08 -16.93
CA PRO A 85 22.26 -6.38 -18.34
C PRO A 85 22.75 -5.25 -19.27
N ASP A 86 22.74 -4.00 -18.80
CA ASP A 86 23.22 -2.84 -19.55
C ASP A 86 24.70 -2.56 -19.25
N GLU A 87 25.54 -3.61 -19.22
CA GLU A 87 26.96 -3.54 -18.85
C GLU A 87 27.69 -2.40 -19.57
N LYS A 88 27.51 -2.25 -20.88
CA LYS A 88 28.19 -1.20 -21.66
C LYS A 88 27.92 0.22 -21.16
N LEU A 89 26.73 0.47 -20.62
CA LEU A 89 26.34 1.77 -20.09
C LEU A 89 26.91 1.99 -18.68
N TYR A 90 26.88 0.96 -17.85
CA TYR A 90 27.16 1.09 -16.41
C TYR A 90 28.57 0.67 -16.00
N LEU A 91 29.30 -0.06 -16.83
CA LEU A 91 30.67 -0.50 -16.57
C LEU A 91 31.61 0.64 -16.14
N PRO A 92 31.57 1.87 -16.71
CA PRO A 92 32.41 2.97 -16.23
C PRO A 92 32.21 3.32 -14.75
N PHE A 93 30.99 3.12 -14.22
CA PHE A 93 30.66 3.37 -12.82
C PHE A 93 30.96 2.18 -11.91
N LEU A 94 30.79 0.95 -12.44
CA LEU A 94 31.00 -0.29 -11.67
C LEU A 94 32.46 -0.75 -11.63
N LYS A 95 33.24 -0.43 -12.66
CA LYS A 95 34.66 -0.82 -12.80
C LYS A 95 35.52 -0.43 -11.57
N PRO A 96 35.40 0.80 -11.00
CA PRO A 96 36.12 1.14 -9.77
C PRO A 96 35.81 0.23 -8.57
N LEU A 97 34.60 -0.35 -8.50
CA LEU A 97 34.23 -1.28 -7.44
C LEU A 97 34.87 -2.65 -7.67
N LEU A 98 34.95 -3.10 -8.93
CA LEU A 98 35.54 -4.38 -9.33
C LEU A 98 37.07 -4.38 -9.16
N GLU A 99 37.73 -3.29 -9.50
CA GLU A 99 39.21 -3.19 -9.51
C GLU A 99 39.80 -2.80 -8.14
N LYS A 100 38.96 -2.52 -7.13
CA LYS A 100 39.43 -2.23 -5.78
C LYS A 100 40.25 -3.42 -5.25
N ARG A 101 41.35 -3.14 -4.55
CA ARG A 101 42.18 -4.20 -3.94
C ARG A 101 41.32 -5.07 -3.02
N ASN A 102 41.40 -6.39 -3.20
CA ASN A 102 40.59 -7.39 -2.48
C ASN A 102 39.08 -7.18 -2.63
N SER A 103 38.64 -6.67 -3.79
CA SER A 103 37.22 -6.54 -4.10
C SER A 103 36.54 -7.91 -4.07
N THR A 104 35.42 -7.98 -3.36
CA THR A 104 34.52 -9.15 -3.39
C THR A 104 33.36 -8.97 -4.38
N TYR A 105 33.40 -7.91 -5.20
CA TYR A 105 32.43 -7.69 -6.26
C TYR A 105 32.67 -8.63 -7.45
N LYS A 106 31.58 -9.18 -7.99
CA LYS A 106 31.58 -9.95 -9.24
C LYS A 106 30.53 -9.39 -10.18
N LEU A 107 30.91 -9.06 -11.41
CA LEU A 107 29.97 -8.57 -12.42
C LEU A 107 29.44 -9.75 -13.25
N ALA A 108 28.11 -9.83 -13.38
CA ALA A 108 27.43 -10.76 -14.26
C ALA A 108 26.56 -9.96 -15.25
N PRO A 109 26.88 -9.95 -16.56
CA PRO A 109 26.17 -9.15 -17.56
C PRO A 109 24.86 -9.82 -18.02
N TRP A 110 24.03 -10.25 -17.07
CA TRP A 110 22.81 -11.01 -17.33
C TRP A 110 21.58 -10.26 -16.85
N SER A 111 20.44 -10.54 -17.50
CA SER A 111 19.15 -9.97 -17.11
C SER A 111 18.59 -10.74 -15.91
N GLY A 112 18.44 -10.09 -14.76
CA GLY A 112 17.74 -10.74 -13.63
C GLY A 112 16.22 -10.78 -13.78
N VAL A 113 15.65 -10.39 -14.91
CA VAL A 113 14.25 -10.72 -15.24
C VAL A 113 14.12 -12.17 -15.74
N GLU A 114 15.21 -12.76 -16.23
CA GLU A 114 15.23 -14.11 -16.77
C GLU A 114 15.64 -15.12 -15.71
N TRP A 115 14.84 -16.20 -15.57
CA TRP A 115 15.09 -17.25 -14.58
C TRP A 115 16.44 -17.94 -14.78
N SER A 116 16.81 -18.18 -16.04
CA SER A 116 18.07 -18.79 -16.45
C SER A 116 19.29 -18.05 -15.90
N SER A 117 19.22 -16.73 -15.73
CA SER A 117 20.31 -15.95 -15.14
C SER A 117 20.63 -16.37 -13.71
N TYR A 118 19.63 -16.75 -12.92
CA TYR A 118 19.85 -17.19 -11.55
C TYR A 118 20.38 -18.63 -11.47
N MET A 119 19.93 -19.51 -12.37
CA MET A 119 20.51 -20.85 -12.52
C MET A 119 21.99 -20.74 -12.86
N ARG A 120 22.36 -19.88 -13.81
CA ARG A 120 23.75 -19.62 -14.17
C ARG A 120 24.60 -19.10 -13.02
N ILE A 121 24.07 -18.24 -12.16
CA ILE A 121 24.78 -17.79 -10.95
C ILE A 121 25.18 -18.97 -10.07
N ALA A 122 24.27 -19.94 -9.90
CA ALA A 122 24.56 -21.13 -9.11
C ALA A 122 25.53 -22.08 -9.83
N GLU A 123 25.29 -22.36 -11.11
CA GLU A 123 26.09 -23.29 -11.92
C GLU A 123 27.52 -22.81 -12.14
N GLU A 124 27.70 -21.52 -12.43
CA GLU A 124 29.02 -20.90 -12.66
C GLU A 124 29.75 -20.60 -11.33
N GLY A 125 29.22 -21.06 -10.19
CA GLY A 125 29.90 -20.99 -8.89
C GLY A 125 30.04 -19.57 -8.34
N PHE A 126 29.14 -18.65 -8.68
CA PHE A 126 29.19 -17.29 -8.15
C PHE A 126 28.89 -17.24 -6.65
N LEU A 127 28.17 -18.24 -6.11
CA LEU A 127 27.80 -18.39 -4.70
C LEU A 127 28.52 -19.58 -4.02
N PRO A 128 29.85 -19.56 -3.87
CA PRO A 128 30.61 -20.72 -3.37
C PRO A 128 30.33 -21.06 -1.90
N HIS A 129 29.75 -20.12 -1.14
CA HIS A 129 29.45 -20.29 0.27
C HIS A 129 28.00 -20.72 0.55
N GLN A 130 27.15 -20.78 -0.47
CA GLN A 130 25.75 -21.17 -0.33
C GLN A 130 25.58 -22.65 -0.67
N LYS A 131 24.77 -23.35 0.11
CA LYS A 131 24.46 -24.77 -0.09
C LYS A 131 22.97 -24.94 -0.30
N LEU A 132 22.60 -25.57 -1.40
CA LEU A 132 21.21 -25.89 -1.68
C LEU A 132 20.67 -26.82 -0.61
N LEU A 133 19.47 -26.50 -0.14
CA LEU A 133 18.76 -27.31 0.83
C LEU A 133 17.86 -28.31 0.08
N PRO A 134 17.80 -29.58 0.51
CA PRO A 134 16.87 -30.54 -0.05
C PRO A 134 15.42 -30.09 0.10
N SER A 135 14.55 -30.52 -0.82
CA SER A 135 13.12 -30.25 -0.73
C SER A 135 12.54 -30.76 0.60
N GLY A 136 11.70 -29.96 1.25
CA GLY A 136 11.08 -30.27 2.55
C GLY A 136 12.01 -30.11 3.76
N HIS A 137 13.27 -29.66 3.58
CA HIS A 137 14.18 -29.43 4.69
C HIS A 137 13.69 -28.29 5.60
N GLU A 138 13.66 -28.48 6.93
CA GLU A 138 13.08 -27.52 7.88
C GLU A 138 13.70 -26.11 7.77
N ALA A 139 15.00 -26.03 7.48
CA ALA A 139 15.70 -24.75 7.29
C ALA A 139 15.18 -23.91 6.11
N LEU A 140 14.47 -24.51 5.13
CA LEU A 140 13.82 -23.77 4.05
C LEU A 140 12.74 -22.81 4.56
N ASN A 141 12.14 -23.13 5.71
CA ASN A 141 11.11 -22.32 6.36
C ASN A 141 11.67 -21.32 7.38
N LYS A 142 13.01 -21.20 7.48
CA LYS A 142 13.69 -20.30 8.41
C LYS A 142 14.31 -19.12 7.66
N PRO A 143 14.31 -17.90 8.26
CA PRO A 143 15.05 -16.77 7.71
C PRO A 143 16.52 -17.10 7.47
N SER A 144 17.02 -16.73 6.29
CA SER A 144 18.43 -16.85 5.94
C SER A 144 19.15 -15.52 6.12
N ASP A 145 20.18 -15.51 6.98
CA ASP A 145 21.05 -14.35 7.18
C ASP A 145 22.34 -14.43 6.33
N THR A 146 22.57 -15.55 5.62
CA THR A 146 23.79 -15.79 4.84
C THR A 146 23.72 -15.24 3.43
N LEU A 147 22.53 -14.91 2.94
CA LEU A 147 22.28 -14.39 1.59
C LEU A 147 21.30 -13.23 1.67
N LEU A 148 21.59 -12.14 0.96
CA LEU A 148 20.72 -10.98 0.82
C LEU A 148 20.46 -10.72 -0.66
N PHE A 149 19.19 -10.53 -1.00
CA PHE A 149 18.82 -10.11 -2.35
C PHE A 149 18.52 -8.61 -2.37
N VAL A 150 19.06 -7.92 -3.35
CA VAL A 150 18.92 -6.48 -3.55
C VAL A 150 18.49 -6.24 -4.98
N ALA A 151 17.57 -5.31 -5.22
CA ALA A 151 17.16 -5.00 -6.57
C ALA A 151 16.77 -3.54 -6.75
N ASN A 152 17.06 -3.00 -7.93
CA ASN A 152 16.44 -1.79 -8.43
C ASN A 152 15.52 -2.10 -9.62
N LEU A 153 14.22 -1.98 -9.39
CA LEU A 153 13.16 -2.22 -10.38
C LEU A 153 12.50 -0.91 -10.84
N GLY A 154 13.08 0.24 -10.46
CA GLY A 154 12.57 1.57 -10.78
C GLY A 154 12.67 1.93 -12.26
N HIS A 155 11.52 2.12 -12.91
CA HIS A 155 11.43 2.57 -14.30
C HIS A 155 10.44 3.73 -14.46
N TYR A 156 10.75 4.68 -15.33
CA TYR A 156 9.83 5.71 -15.77
C TYR A 156 9.90 5.95 -17.29
N PRO A 157 8.75 5.90 -18.00
CA PRO A 157 7.46 5.42 -17.53
C PRO A 157 7.50 3.93 -17.16
N PRO A 158 6.54 3.42 -16.33
CA PRO A 158 6.46 2.00 -16.03
C PRO A 158 6.38 1.15 -17.30
N LYS A 159 7.19 0.09 -17.36
CA LYS A 159 7.24 -0.82 -18.51
C LYS A 159 6.28 -1.98 -18.32
N LYS A 160 5.21 -2.03 -19.12
CA LYS A 160 4.29 -3.17 -19.14
C LYS A 160 4.98 -4.42 -19.67
N ARG A 161 4.66 -5.58 -19.09
CA ARG A 161 5.18 -6.90 -19.51
C ARG A 161 4.09 -7.96 -19.34
N GLY A 162 3.62 -8.54 -20.45
CA GLY A 162 2.48 -9.46 -20.43
C GLY A 162 1.22 -8.79 -19.86
N SER A 163 0.56 -9.45 -18.92
CA SER A 163 -0.60 -8.92 -18.19
C SER A 163 -0.23 -7.94 -17.06
N PHE A 164 1.07 -7.77 -16.75
CA PHE A 164 1.51 -6.89 -15.68
C PHE A 164 1.73 -5.46 -16.17
N ASN A 165 1.28 -4.50 -15.34
CA ASN A 165 1.39 -3.07 -15.64
C ASN A 165 2.82 -2.52 -15.48
N SER A 166 3.71 -3.25 -14.81
CA SER A 166 5.13 -2.90 -14.68
C SER A 166 6.02 -4.15 -14.58
N ILE A 167 7.31 -4.00 -14.90
CA ILE A 167 8.33 -5.03 -14.65
C ILE A 167 8.44 -5.32 -13.15
N ALA A 168 8.34 -4.30 -12.28
CA ALA A 168 8.42 -4.54 -10.84
C ALA A 168 7.26 -5.41 -10.33
N ALA A 169 6.04 -5.21 -10.84
CA ALA A 169 4.89 -6.04 -10.50
C ALA A 169 5.08 -7.51 -10.94
N LEU A 170 5.61 -7.73 -12.14
CA LEU A 170 5.96 -9.08 -12.62
C LEU A 170 7.03 -9.71 -11.72
N MET A 171 8.12 -9.00 -11.48
CA MET A 171 9.25 -9.48 -10.69
C MET A 171 8.82 -9.82 -9.27
N ILE A 172 8.08 -8.93 -8.59
CA ILE A 172 7.60 -9.20 -7.23
C ILE A 172 6.68 -10.43 -7.23
N ASN A 173 5.80 -10.58 -8.22
CA ASN A 173 4.97 -11.79 -8.31
C ASN A 173 5.82 -13.06 -8.47
N GLN A 174 6.87 -13.04 -9.29
CA GLN A 174 7.81 -14.16 -9.45
C GLN A 174 8.60 -14.43 -8.16
N LEU A 175 9.10 -13.39 -7.49
CA LEU A 175 9.83 -13.51 -6.23
C LEU A 175 8.95 -14.09 -5.11
N MET A 176 7.69 -13.67 -5.01
CA MET A 176 6.74 -14.26 -4.06
C MET A 176 6.43 -15.72 -4.43
N SER A 177 6.42 -16.08 -5.71
CA SER A 177 6.31 -17.48 -6.13
C SER A 177 7.53 -18.28 -5.71
N ALA A 178 8.73 -17.70 -5.83
CA ALA A 178 9.97 -18.34 -5.38
C ALA A 178 9.99 -18.55 -3.86
N VAL A 179 9.45 -17.61 -3.08
CA VAL A 179 9.29 -17.77 -1.62
C VAL A 179 8.44 -19.00 -1.29
N ARG A 180 7.32 -19.19 -2.00
CA ARG A 180 6.41 -20.31 -1.75
C ARG A 180 6.99 -21.66 -2.16
N ASN A 181 7.69 -21.68 -3.30
CA ASN A 181 8.18 -22.91 -3.90
C ASN A 181 9.61 -23.25 -3.43
N HIS A 182 10.21 -22.42 -2.56
CA HIS A 182 11.60 -22.51 -2.16
C HIS A 182 12.57 -22.62 -3.35
N SER A 183 12.36 -21.77 -4.36
CA SER A 183 13.12 -21.80 -5.61
C SER A 183 14.00 -20.56 -5.78
N ILE A 184 14.85 -20.53 -6.81
CA ILE A 184 15.91 -19.53 -7.04
C ILE A 184 16.84 -19.42 -5.82
N PHE A 185 16.93 -18.24 -5.23
CA PHE A 185 17.69 -17.95 -4.03
C PHE A 185 16.92 -18.29 -2.75
N GLN A 186 15.63 -18.61 -2.83
CA GLN A 186 14.84 -19.10 -1.70
C GLN A 186 15.10 -20.60 -1.42
N ALA A 187 15.80 -21.29 -2.33
CA ALA A 187 16.32 -22.65 -2.13
C ALA A 187 17.43 -22.73 -1.05
N TYR A 188 17.92 -21.58 -0.58
CA TYR A 188 18.90 -21.45 0.50
C TYR A 188 18.26 -21.10 1.86
N GLY A 189 16.92 -21.09 1.94
CA GLY A 189 16.16 -20.57 3.08
C GLY A 189 15.38 -19.30 2.73
N LEU A 190 14.67 -18.72 3.70
CA LEU A 190 13.88 -17.51 3.50
C LEU A 190 14.78 -16.27 3.44
N VAL A 191 15.22 -15.94 2.22
CA VAL A 191 16.14 -14.84 1.93
C VAL A 191 15.41 -13.50 1.92
N ARG A 192 15.91 -12.57 2.74
CA ARG A 192 15.45 -11.17 2.79
C ARG A 192 15.72 -10.45 1.47
N MET A 193 14.78 -9.60 1.03
CA MET A 193 14.90 -8.84 -0.21
C MET A 193 14.75 -7.33 0.05
N LEU A 194 15.71 -6.52 -0.41
CA LEU A 194 15.68 -5.05 -0.39
C LEU A 194 15.45 -4.52 -1.80
N ILE A 195 14.25 -4.03 -2.08
CA ILE A 195 13.82 -3.73 -3.46
C ILE A 195 13.41 -2.27 -3.60
N TRP A 196 14.12 -1.54 -4.46
CA TRP A 196 13.71 -0.23 -4.93
C TRP A 196 12.70 -0.38 -6.06
N ILE A 197 11.54 0.28 -5.93
CA ILE A 197 10.47 0.30 -6.94
C ILE A 197 10.04 1.74 -7.23
N GLY A 198 9.34 1.95 -8.35
CA GLY A 198 8.69 3.23 -8.61
C GLY A 198 7.69 3.56 -7.50
N ASP A 199 7.73 4.77 -6.95
CA ASP A 199 6.94 5.13 -5.76
C ASP A 199 5.43 4.91 -5.95
N LYS A 200 4.91 5.11 -7.16
CA LYS A 200 3.48 4.86 -7.48
C LYS A 200 3.08 3.40 -7.33
N GLU A 201 4.01 2.49 -7.60
CA GLU A 201 3.75 1.05 -7.66
C GLU A 201 3.61 0.45 -6.26
N LYS A 202 4.20 1.08 -5.24
CA LYS A 202 4.16 0.62 -3.85
C LYS A 202 2.74 0.43 -3.33
N ASN A 203 1.78 1.24 -3.78
CA ASN A 203 0.38 1.16 -3.34
C ASN A 203 -0.34 -0.14 -3.75
N THR A 204 0.18 -0.88 -4.73
CA THR A 204 -0.36 -2.18 -5.15
C THR A 204 0.19 -3.33 -4.31
N ILE A 205 1.39 -3.14 -3.75
CA ILE A 205 2.16 -4.13 -2.99
C ILE A 205 1.89 -3.95 -1.49
N LEU A 206 2.02 -2.72 -1.01
CA LEU A 206 1.81 -2.26 0.35
C LEU A 206 0.71 -1.18 0.35
N PRO A 207 -0.57 -1.56 0.25
CA PRO A 207 -1.69 -0.62 0.21
C PRO A 207 -1.84 0.14 1.54
N ARG A 208 -2.03 1.46 1.47
CA ARG A 208 -2.26 2.35 2.61
C ARG A 208 -3.74 2.55 2.96
N SER A 209 -4.64 2.30 2.00
CA SER A 209 -6.10 2.25 2.19
C SER A 209 -6.63 0.90 1.75
N ILE A 210 -7.67 0.42 2.44
CA ILE A 210 -8.36 -0.83 2.14
C ILE A 210 -8.97 -0.85 0.73
N ALA A 211 -9.25 0.32 0.13
CA ALA A 211 -9.71 0.42 -1.26
C ALA A 211 -8.68 -0.09 -2.30
N ASN A 212 -7.40 -0.06 -1.93
CA ASN A 212 -6.28 -0.49 -2.76
C ASN A 212 -5.80 -1.90 -2.42
N ARG A 213 -6.36 -2.53 -1.38
CA ARG A 213 -6.09 -3.94 -1.07
C ARG A 213 -6.74 -4.85 -2.13
N ARG A 214 -5.92 -5.58 -2.86
CA ARG A 214 -6.30 -6.43 -4.01
C ARG A 214 -5.76 -7.84 -3.82
N LYS A 215 -6.16 -8.77 -4.69
CA LYS A 215 -5.66 -10.15 -4.69
C LYS A 215 -4.14 -10.23 -4.49
N SER A 216 -3.38 -9.45 -5.26
CA SER A 216 -1.91 -9.45 -5.20
C SER A 216 -1.37 -9.07 -3.81
N SER A 217 -1.91 -8.03 -3.17
CA SER A 217 -1.44 -7.62 -1.84
C SER A 217 -1.77 -8.68 -0.79
N VAL A 218 -2.94 -9.32 -0.88
CA VAL A 218 -3.34 -10.40 0.04
C VAL A 218 -2.46 -11.65 -0.13
N GLN A 219 -2.12 -12.01 -1.38
CA GLN A 219 -1.20 -13.12 -1.64
C GLN A 219 0.22 -12.82 -1.16
N ILE A 220 0.65 -11.56 -1.19
CA ILE A 220 1.93 -11.14 -0.65
C ILE A 220 1.91 -11.23 0.89
N GLU A 221 0.85 -10.74 1.54
CA GLU A 221 0.66 -10.77 3.00
C GLU A 221 0.75 -12.19 3.60
N SER A 222 0.37 -13.22 2.83
CA SER A 222 0.44 -14.62 3.28
C SER A 222 1.83 -15.24 3.22
N THR A 223 2.79 -14.60 2.55
CA THR A 223 4.13 -15.14 2.30
C THR A 223 5.26 -14.22 2.78
N CYS A 224 4.95 -12.95 3.08
CA CYS A 224 5.98 -11.96 3.35
C CYS A 224 5.46 -10.83 4.25
N ASP A 225 6.32 -10.35 5.14
CA ASP A 225 6.15 -9.04 5.78
C ASP A 225 6.91 -7.98 4.99
N ILE A 226 6.24 -6.86 4.71
CA ILE A 226 6.83 -5.76 3.95
C ILE A 226 6.83 -4.50 4.81
N ARG A 227 7.98 -3.83 4.83
CA ARG A 227 8.14 -2.50 5.43
C ARG A 227 8.62 -1.50 4.38
N GLU A 228 8.00 -0.33 4.34
CA GLU A 228 8.53 0.80 3.57
C GLU A 228 9.59 1.52 4.39
N ILE A 229 10.83 1.53 3.90
CA ILE A 229 11.96 2.15 4.60
C ILE A 229 12.14 3.60 4.16
N ALA A 230 12.01 3.84 2.86
CA ALA A 230 12.12 5.15 2.25
C ALA A 230 11.11 5.27 1.12
N GLY A 231 10.48 6.42 0.97
CA GLY A 231 9.52 6.67 -0.10
C GLY A 231 8.88 8.04 0.01
N TYR A 232 8.17 8.44 -1.04
CA TYR A 232 7.50 9.73 -1.08
C TYR A 232 6.15 9.64 -0.34
N GLN A 233 5.88 10.59 0.57
CA GLN A 233 4.76 10.44 1.52
C GLN A 233 3.45 11.12 1.10
N ASP A 234 3.37 11.71 -0.10
CA ASP A 234 2.12 12.27 -0.60
C ASP A 234 1.37 11.25 -1.49
N GLU A 235 0.20 10.83 -1.00
CA GLU A 235 -0.65 9.86 -1.68
C GLU A 235 -1.32 10.48 -2.91
N HIS A 236 -1.35 9.71 -4.02
CA HIS A 236 -2.12 10.10 -5.20
C HIS A 236 -3.62 10.24 -4.89
N ARG A 237 -4.27 11.23 -5.53
CA ARG A 237 -5.65 11.67 -5.24
C ARG A 237 -6.74 10.59 -5.31
N TRP A 238 -6.50 9.44 -5.96
CA TRP A 238 -7.50 8.39 -6.12
C TRP A 238 -7.40 7.38 -4.98
N ARG A 239 -8.52 7.19 -4.24
CA ARG A 239 -8.64 6.23 -3.12
C ARG A 239 -7.66 6.52 -1.96
N LYS A 240 -7.42 7.80 -1.71
CA LYS A 240 -6.67 8.28 -0.55
C LYS A 240 -7.40 7.87 0.73
N ARG A 241 -6.65 7.40 1.73
CA ARG A 241 -7.23 7.16 3.05
C ARG A 241 -7.62 8.50 3.69
N PRO A 242 -8.74 8.58 4.42
CA PRO A 242 -9.08 9.80 5.16
C PRO A 242 -7.92 10.29 6.03
N THR A 243 -7.60 11.60 5.94
CA THR A 243 -6.47 12.22 6.63
C THR A 243 -6.48 11.98 8.14
N SER A 244 -7.67 11.95 8.76
CA SER A 244 -7.83 11.66 10.19
C SER A 244 -7.30 10.28 10.59
N ILE A 245 -7.49 9.27 9.75
CA ILE A 245 -7.03 7.90 10.02
C ILE A 245 -5.51 7.81 9.79
N ASN A 246 -4.99 8.49 8.76
CA ASN A 246 -3.55 8.57 8.54
C ASN A 246 -2.84 9.30 9.70
N GLN A 247 -3.46 10.36 10.25
CA GLN A 247 -2.97 11.06 11.43
C GLN A 247 -2.93 10.15 12.66
N GLU A 248 -4.02 9.43 12.97
CA GLU A 248 -4.09 8.46 14.08
C GLU A 248 -3.01 7.36 13.93
N SER A 249 -2.86 6.80 12.73
CA SER A 249 -1.82 5.82 12.40
C SER A 249 -0.42 6.39 12.64
N ALA A 250 -0.14 7.61 12.16
CA ALA A 250 1.16 8.26 12.31
C ALA A 250 1.48 8.66 13.75
N GLU A 251 0.50 9.10 14.53
CA GLU A 251 0.67 9.43 15.95
C GLU A 251 1.07 8.21 16.78
N LYS A 252 0.41 7.06 16.54
CA LYS A 252 0.78 5.79 17.18
C LYS A 252 2.22 5.40 16.89
N VAL A 253 2.64 5.53 15.63
CA VAL A 253 4.02 5.21 15.20
C VAL A 253 5.02 6.21 15.79
N ALA A 254 4.70 7.50 15.80
CA ALA A 254 5.54 8.54 16.38
C ALA A 254 5.80 8.33 17.88
N LEU A 255 4.78 7.91 18.65
CA LEU A 255 4.95 7.53 20.05
C LEU A 255 5.91 6.36 20.22
N GLN A 256 5.75 5.30 19.41
CA GLN A 256 6.65 4.15 19.44
C GLN A 256 8.09 4.53 19.06
N MET A 257 8.27 5.38 18.05
CA MET A 257 9.59 5.90 17.66
C MET A 257 10.26 6.67 18.81
N LEU A 258 9.52 7.55 19.50
CA LEU A 258 10.05 8.30 20.64
C LEU A 258 10.43 7.38 21.80
N GLN A 259 9.60 6.39 22.11
CA GLN A 259 9.86 5.39 23.16
C GLN A 259 11.10 4.54 22.85
N ASN A 260 11.32 4.22 21.57
CA ASN A 260 12.46 3.42 21.11
C ASN A 260 13.71 4.26 20.79
N GLY A 261 13.68 5.58 21.02
CA GLY A 261 14.81 6.48 20.72
C GLY A 261 15.12 6.62 19.22
N ILE A 262 14.16 6.32 18.34
CA ILE A 262 14.31 6.45 16.89
C ILE A 262 14.06 7.91 16.49
N ASN A 263 15.06 8.54 15.88
CA ASN A 263 14.95 9.93 15.42
C ASN A 263 15.51 10.08 14.01
N PHE A 264 14.73 10.72 13.14
CA PHE A 264 15.14 11.01 11.77
C PHE A 264 15.64 12.44 11.59
N PRO A 265 16.60 12.65 10.65
CA PRO A 265 16.98 13.99 10.23
C PRO A 265 15.77 14.82 9.77
N LEU A 266 15.75 16.13 10.08
CA LEU A 266 14.60 17.02 9.77
C LEU A 266 14.20 17.03 8.29
N ASN A 267 15.18 16.87 7.39
CA ASN A 267 14.96 16.79 5.94
C ASN A 267 14.42 15.42 5.46
N ARG A 268 14.28 14.44 6.35
CA ARG A 268 13.66 13.12 6.09
C ARG A 268 12.30 12.97 6.73
N GLN A 269 11.84 13.97 7.48
CA GLN A 269 10.54 13.95 8.13
C GLN A 269 9.47 14.50 7.17
N SER A 270 8.47 13.68 6.85
CA SER A 270 7.30 14.12 6.08
C SER A 270 6.46 15.13 6.89
N PRO A 271 5.60 15.94 6.25
CA PRO A 271 4.70 16.85 6.96
C PRO A 271 3.84 16.11 8.01
N LEU A 272 3.25 14.98 7.63
CA LEU A 272 2.45 14.14 8.53
C LEU A 272 3.26 13.65 9.74
N HIS A 273 4.50 13.21 9.51
CA HIS A 273 5.37 12.74 10.58
C HIS A 273 5.76 13.88 11.54
N LYS A 274 6.01 15.09 11.03
CA LYS A 274 6.29 16.28 11.88
C LYS A 274 5.12 16.61 12.78
N ASP A 275 3.91 16.61 12.23
CA ASP A 275 2.68 16.88 12.99
C ASP A 275 2.45 15.79 14.04
N ALA A 276 2.59 14.52 13.66
CA ALA A 276 2.48 13.39 14.59
C ALA A 276 3.52 13.43 15.72
N LEU A 277 4.78 13.77 15.43
CA LEU A 277 5.83 13.92 16.44
C LEU A 277 5.52 15.03 17.44
N LYS A 278 4.90 16.13 17.00
CA LYS A 278 4.49 17.22 17.89
C LYS A 278 3.44 16.72 18.89
N VAL A 279 2.39 16.06 18.39
CA VAL A 279 1.32 15.49 19.22
C VAL A 279 1.88 14.44 20.19
N ALA A 280 2.72 13.53 19.70
CA ALA A 280 3.33 12.48 20.51
C ALA A 280 4.20 13.03 21.66
N LYS A 281 4.99 14.09 21.40
CA LYS A 281 5.78 14.78 22.45
C LYS A 281 4.89 15.44 23.50
N GLU A 282 3.80 16.07 23.07
CA GLU A 282 2.82 16.67 23.98
C GLU A 282 2.16 15.60 24.87
N GLN A 283 1.82 14.43 24.32
CA GLN A 283 1.24 13.31 25.08
C GLN A 283 2.21 12.75 26.12
N LEU A 284 3.48 12.51 25.73
CA LEU A 284 4.52 12.05 26.65
C LEU A 284 4.78 13.07 27.77
N SER A 285 4.75 14.37 27.48
CA SER A 285 4.90 15.42 28.49
C SER A 285 3.78 15.43 29.54
N LYS A 286 2.59 14.94 29.17
CA LYS A 286 1.41 14.82 30.04
C LYS A 286 1.34 13.50 30.80
N GLY A 287 2.38 12.65 30.71
CA GLY A 287 2.42 11.36 31.41
C GLY A 287 1.47 10.30 30.84
N SER A 288 0.91 10.51 29.65
CA SER A 288 0.06 9.53 28.96
C SER A 288 0.94 8.58 28.16
N SER A 289 0.96 7.30 28.56
CA SER A 289 1.73 6.23 27.90
C SER A 289 0.95 5.51 26.79
N THR A 290 -0.35 5.81 26.65
CA THR A 290 -1.22 5.27 25.61
C THR A 290 -1.54 6.36 24.59
N PRO A 291 -1.51 6.06 23.27
CA PRO A 291 -2.16 6.94 22.30
C PRO A 291 -3.59 7.12 22.77
N GLY A 292 -4.00 8.36 23.06
CA GLY A 292 -5.24 8.64 23.78
C GLY A 292 -6.43 7.84 23.25
N THR A 293 -6.79 6.76 23.95
CA THR A 293 -8.09 6.09 23.80
C THR A 293 -9.22 6.93 24.40
N ASP A 294 -8.87 8.00 25.12
CA ASP A 294 -9.77 8.86 25.89
C ASP A 294 -10.27 10.12 25.18
N THR A 295 -10.13 10.22 23.86
CA THR A 295 -10.91 11.22 23.11
C THR A 295 -12.01 10.53 22.33
N SER A 296 -13.19 10.51 22.94
CA SER A 296 -14.52 10.42 22.32
C SER A 296 -14.81 11.52 21.27
N THR A 297 -13.77 12.10 20.66
CA THR A 297 -13.84 13.32 19.85
C THR A 297 -12.91 13.31 18.63
N THR A 298 -12.05 12.30 18.42
CA THR A 298 -11.23 12.22 17.19
C THR A 298 -12.01 11.57 16.05
N THR A 299 -13.23 12.03 15.82
CA THR A 299 -13.80 12.00 14.47
C THR A 299 -13.29 13.24 13.77
N GLY A 300 -12.02 13.21 13.34
CA GLY A 300 -11.60 14.12 12.29
C GLY A 300 -12.59 13.95 11.12
N PRO A 301 -12.91 15.03 10.39
CA PRO A 301 -13.99 15.02 9.41
C PRO A 301 -13.86 13.82 8.47
N VAL A 302 -14.96 13.09 8.27
CA VAL A 302 -15.03 11.89 7.41
C VAL A 302 -14.51 12.19 6.00
N VAL A 303 -14.56 13.47 5.61
CA VAL A 303 -14.01 14.01 4.37
C VAL A 303 -13.45 15.41 4.64
N ALA A 304 -12.18 15.55 5.02
CA ALA A 304 -11.46 16.81 4.82
C ALA A 304 -10.25 16.60 3.91
N ASP A 305 -10.52 16.15 2.69
CA ASP A 305 -9.68 16.57 1.59
C ASP A 305 -10.20 17.94 1.15
N SER A 306 -9.34 18.95 1.22
CA SER A 306 -9.63 20.28 0.71
C SER A 306 -10.03 20.14 -0.77
N ARG A 307 -11.33 20.30 -1.04
CA ARG A 307 -11.86 20.35 -2.41
C ARG A 307 -11.07 21.40 -3.21
N VAL A 308 -10.83 21.11 -4.49
CA VAL A 308 -10.09 22.02 -5.40
C VAL A 308 -10.68 23.44 -5.38
N TRP A 309 -12.01 23.55 -5.24
CA TRP A 309 -12.72 24.81 -5.19
C TRP A 309 -12.68 25.53 -3.83
N HIS A 310 -12.16 24.93 -2.75
CA HIS A 310 -11.95 25.65 -1.48
C HIS A 310 -10.87 26.72 -1.62
N LYS A 311 -9.82 26.45 -2.40
CA LYS A 311 -8.78 27.45 -2.68
C LYS A 311 -9.37 28.63 -3.45
N GLU A 312 -10.11 28.33 -4.52
CA GLU A 312 -10.83 29.34 -5.32
C GLU A 312 -11.82 30.15 -4.45
N LEU A 313 -12.54 29.49 -3.54
CA LEU A 313 -13.44 30.16 -2.61
C LEU A 313 -12.68 31.12 -1.70
N ASN A 314 -11.59 30.68 -1.09
CA ASN A 314 -10.79 31.52 -0.20
C ASN A 314 -10.18 32.70 -0.95
N GLU A 315 -9.63 32.47 -2.15
CA GLU A 315 -9.09 33.52 -3.03
C GLU A 315 -10.17 34.55 -3.41
N LEU A 316 -11.38 34.10 -3.76
CA LEU A 316 -12.49 35.01 -4.07
C LEU A 316 -13.05 35.73 -2.82
N GLU A 317 -12.99 35.11 -1.65
CA GLU A 317 -13.36 35.76 -0.38
C GLU A 317 -12.34 36.84 -0.01
N GLU A 318 -11.04 36.58 -0.15
CA GLU A 318 -9.98 37.57 0.04
C GLU A 318 -10.13 38.73 -0.94
N LYS A 319 -10.33 38.44 -2.25
CA LYS A 319 -10.55 39.48 -3.27
C LYS A 319 -11.80 40.32 -3.04
N LEU A 320 -12.84 39.74 -2.43
CA LEU A 320 -14.02 40.50 -2.01
C LEU A 320 -13.71 41.42 -0.82
N ILE A 321 -12.84 40.99 0.11
CA ILE A 321 -12.41 41.78 1.27
C ILE A 321 -11.47 42.92 0.84
N THR A 322 -10.51 42.65 -0.06
CA THR A 322 -9.59 43.67 -0.59
C THR A 322 -10.27 44.66 -1.53
N GLY A 323 -11.51 44.37 -1.95
CA GLY A 323 -12.29 45.22 -2.85
C GLY A 323 -11.96 45.04 -4.33
N GLU A 324 -11.07 44.11 -4.67
CA GLU A 324 -10.74 43.74 -6.05
C GLU A 324 -11.95 43.14 -6.79
N VAL A 325 -12.81 42.40 -6.06
CA VAL A 325 -14.08 41.88 -6.59
C VAL A 325 -15.23 42.75 -6.10
N ARG A 326 -15.86 43.49 -7.02
CA ARG A 326 -17.09 44.25 -6.75
C ARG A 326 -18.31 43.33 -6.77
N LYS A 327 -19.34 43.62 -5.97
CA LYS A 327 -20.59 42.82 -5.94
C LYS A 327 -21.49 43.05 -7.14
N PHE A 328 -21.43 44.24 -7.73
CA PHE A 328 -22.28 44.70 -8.82
C PHE A 328 -21.42 45.34 -9.92
N GLN A 329 -21.89 45.28 -11.16
CA GLN A 329 -21.16 45.79 -12.33
C GLN A 329 -21.12 47.33 -12.36
N ASP A 330 -22.15 48.00 -11.85
CA ASP A 330 -22.28 49.46 -11.96
C ASP A 330 -21.55 50.22 -10.83
N GLU A 331 -20.85 51.29 -11.21
CA GLU A 331 -20.55 52.39 -10.29
C GLU A 331 -21.86 53.09 -9.92
N ARG A 332 -21.96 53.53 -8.66
CA ARG A 332 -23.16 54.14 -8.05
C ARG A 332 -23.95 54.97 -9.08
N VAL A 333 -25.10 54.45 -9.51
CA VAL A 333 -26.16 55.27 -10.08
C VAL A 333 -26.47 56.34 -9.03
N LYS A 334 -26.21 57.62 -9.36
CA LYS A 334 -26.61 58.75 -8.52
C LYS A 334 -28.12 58.64 -8.30
N ASP A 335 -28.60 59.04 -7.12
CA ASP A 335 -29.99 58.85 -6.67
C ASP A 335 -31.08 59.44 -7.60
N GLU A 336 -30.70 60.12 -8.69
CA GLU A 336 -31.57 60.77 -9.67
C GLU A 336 -32.19 59.81 -10.71
N ASP A 337 -31.60 58.65 -11.00
CA ASP A 337 -32.18 57.68 -11.95
C ASP A 337 -33.13 56.65 -11.28
N TYR A 338 -33.50 56.87 -10.01
CA TYR A 338 -34.38 55.96 -9.24
C TYR A 338 -35.87 56.00 -9.67
N VAL A 339 -36.18 56.64 -10.80
CA VAL A 339 -37.54 56.90 -11.28
C VAL A 339 -37.82 56.16 -12.59
N SER A 340 -37.78 54.82 -12.59
CA SER A 340 -38.60 54.03 -13.53
C SER A 340 -38.84 52.59 -13.07
N ALA A 341 -39.20 52.36 -11.81
CA ALA A 341 -39.73 51.06 -11.41
C ALA A 341 -41.19 50.93 -11.88
N GLN A 342 -41.40 50.31 -13.05
CA GLN A 342 -42.74 49.97 -13.53
C GLN A 342 -43.49 49.10 -12.50
N TYR A 343 -44.73 49.48 -12.22
CA TYR A 343 -45.60 48.89 -11.22
C TYR A 343 -46.20 47.58 -11.77
N ASP A 344 -45.76 46.42 -11.26
CA ASP A 344 -46.37 45.13 -11.58
C ASP A 344 -47.62 44.93 -10.68
N SER A 345 -48.79 45.20 -11.24
CA SER A 345 -50.08 45.23 -10.54
C SER A 345 -50.55 43.85 -10.01
N ARG A 346 -49.86 42.75 -10.34
CA ARG A 346 -50.29 41.38 -9.94
C ARG A 346 -49.68 40.87 -8.64
N ARG A 347 -48.65 41.53 -8.07
CA ARG A 347 -47.90 40.99 -6.89
C ARG A 347 -47.68 41.94 -5.72
N GLY A 348 -48.25 43.15 -5.74
CA GLY A 348 -48.23 44.06 -4.57
C GLY A 348 -46.83 44.41 -4.03
N ARG A 349 -45.77 44.26 -4.83
CA ARG A 349 -44.39 44.61 -4.46
C ARG A 349 -43.72 45.37 -5.59
N LYS A 350 -43.22 46.59 -5.29
CA LYS A 350 -42.31 47.33 -6.18
C LYS A 350 -41.08 46.46 -6.46
N ARG A 351 -40.88 46.03 -7.70
CA ARG A 351 -39.62 45.42 -8.14
C ARG A 351 -38.60 46.55 -8.24
N GLY A 352 -37.73 46.68 -7.24
CA GLY A 352 -36.55 47.53 -7.36
C GLY A 352 -35.67 47.05 -8.51
N VAL A 353 -34.98 47.98 -9.17
CA VAL A 353 -34.00 47.69 -10.23
C VAL A 353 -32.98 46.69 -9.69
N GLN A 354 -32.96 45.49 -10.26
CA GLN A 354 -32.13 44.40 -9.78
C GLN A 354 -30.72 44.56 -10.38
N ARG A 355 -29.81 45.22 -9.65
CA ARG A 355 -28.43 45.46 -10.11
C ARG A 355 -27.76 44.15 -10.52
N GLU A 356 -27.13 44.14 -11.70
CA GLU A 356 -26.44 42.96 -12.21
C GLU A 356 -25.19 42.68 -11.38
N ARG A 357 -25.03 41.42 -10.97
CA ARG A 357 -23.88 40.96 -10.20
C ARG A 357 -22.71 40.67 -11.12
N THR A 358 -21.50 40.97 -10.67
CA THR A 358 -20.28 40.57 -11.39
C THR A 358 -20.18 39.05 -11.48
N PRO A 359 -19.59 38.51 -12.57
CA PRO A 359 -19.37 37.06 -12.72
C PRO A 359 -18.61 36.44 -11.54
N GLU A 360 -17.60 37.13 -11.00
CA GLU A 360 -16.80 36.68 -9.86
C GLU A 360 -17.64 36.58 -8.59
N TYR A 361 -18.53 37.55 -8.35
CA TYR A 361 -19.44 37.51 -7.20
C TYR A 361 -20.51 36.43 -7.34
N GLN A 362 -21.00 36.18 -8.56
CA GLN A 362 -21.89 35.05 -8.83
C GLN A 362 -21.20 33.71 -8.56
N ARG A 363 -19.95 33.55 -9.01
CA ARG A 363 -19.12 32.38 -8.72
C ARG A 363 -18.93 32.19 -7.22
N LEU A 364 -18.60 33.26 -6.50
CA LEU A 364 -18.46 33.23 -5.04
C LEU A 364 -19.75 32.76 -4.32
N ILE A 365 -20.92 33.26 -4.74
CA ILE A 365 -22.21 32.82 -4.18
C ILE A 365 -22.41 31.32 -4.40
N LEU A 366 -22.11 30.83 -5.61
CA LEU A 366 -22.20 29.41 -5.93
C LEU A 366 -21.25 28.58 -5.07
N LEU A 367 -19.99 29.00 -4.91
CA LEU A 367 -19.02 28.32 -4.05
C LEU A 367 -19.44 28.30 -2.58
N ARG A 368 -20.03 29.38 -2.06
CA ARG A 368 -20.61 29.42 -0.70
C ARG A 368 -21.77 28.45 -0.54
N ALA A 369 -22.67 28.39 -1.53
CA ALA A 369 -23.78 27.43 -1.53
C ALA A 369 -23.27 25.99 -1.56
N LEU A 370 -22.25 25.70 -2.38
CA LEU A 370 -21.57 24.40 -2.42
C LEU A 370 -20.94 24.05 -1.07
N LYS A 371 -20.23 24.98 -0.42
CA LYS A 371 -19.67 24.78 0.93
C LYS A 371 -20.73 24.42 1.96
N LYS A 372 -21.87 25.12 1.95
CA LYS A 372 -22.99 24.82 2.86
C LYS A 372 -23.61 23.44 2.58
N LEU A 373 -23.73 23.05 1.31
CA LEU A 373 -24.23 21.72 0.93
C LEU A 373 -23.24 20.61 1.31
N ASP A 374 -21.93 20.80 1.08
CA ASP A 374 -20.90 19.84 1.45
C ASP A 374 -20.84 19.66 2.98
N PHE A 375 -20.90 20.77 3.74
CA PHE A 375 -20.97 20.74 5.20
C PHE A 375 -22.17 19.93 5.72
N LYS A 376 -23.38 20.17 5.19
CA LYS A 376 -24.57 19.39 5.59
C LYS A 376 -24.41 17.90 5.28
N ARG A 377 -23.81 17.56 4.13
CA ARG A 377 -23.56 16.16 3.72
C ARG A 377 -22.53 15.50 4.64
N GLN A 378 -21.42 16.18 4.91
CA GLN A 378 -20.37 15.73 5.82
C GLN A 378 -20.92 15.50 7.23
N HIS A 379 -21.66 16.47 7.77
CA HIS A 379 -22.26 16.34 9.10
C HIS A 379 -23.21 15.15 9.21
N LYS A 380 -24.01 14.87 8.17
CA LYS A 380 -24.87 13.68 8.14
C LYS A 380 -24.04 12.39 8.13
N MET A 381 -23.00 12.32 7.29
CA MET A 381 -22.12 11.16 7.21
C MET A 381 -21.36 10.93 8.52
N GLU A 382 -20.86 11.99 9.14
CA GLU A 382 -20.19 11.96 10.45
C GLU A 382 -21.12 11.46 11.55
N GLY A 383 -22.39 11.87 11.55
CA GLY A 383 -23.40 11.36 12.49
C GLY A 383 -23.59 9.84 12.38
N ILE A 384 -23.71 9.32 11.15
CA ILE A 384 -23.84 7.88 10.89
C ILE A 384 -22.59 7.13 11.38
N VAL A 385 -21.41 7.62 11.00
CA VAL A 385 -20.13 7.01 11.38
C VAL A 385 -19.93 6.98 12.90
N LYS A 386 -20.28 8.06 13.61
CA LYS A 386 -20.22 8.14 15.07
C LYS A 386 -21.13 7.12 15.72
N GLU A 387 -22.36 6.97 15.20
CA GLU A 387 -23.30 6.00 15.73
C GLU A 387 -22.80 4.57 15.52
N ILE A 388 -22.29 4.22 14.34
CA ILE A 388 -21.70 2.89 14.12
C ILE A 388 -20.52 2.64 15.04
N ALA A 389 -19.63 3.61 15.23
CA ALA A 389 -18.51 3.47 16.16
C ALA A 389 -18.97 3.26 17.61
N ARG A 390 -20.08 3.88 18.03
CA ARG A 390 -20.71 3.64 19.33
C ARG A 390 -21.28 2.22 19.43
N LEU A 391 -21.96 1.75 18.38
CA LEU A 391 -22.52 0.39 18.33
C LEU A 391 -21.42 -0.68 18.37
N ASP A 392 -20.35 -0.52 17.57
CA ASP A 392 -19.19 -1.40 17.56
C ASP A 392 -18.53 -1.46 18.97
N ALA A 393 -18.53 -0.36 19.73
CA ALA A 393 -17.99 -0.32 21.10
C ALA A 393 -18.88 -1.07 22.12
N ILE A 394 -20.20 -0.96 22.00
CA ILE A 394 -21.15 -1.72 22.83
C ILE A 394 -21.00 -3.21 22.55
N GLU A 395 -20.91 -3.60 21.27
CA GLU A 395 -20.72 -4.97 20.84
C GLU A 395 -19.41 -5.56 21.36
N LEU A 396 -18.32 -4.80 21.29
CA LEU A 396 -17.05 -5.22 21.86
C LEU A 396 -17.16 -5.43 23.39
N ALA A 397 -17.85 -4.54 24.10
CA ALA A 397 -18.07 -4.67 25.54
C ALA A 397 -18.92 -5.89 25.91
N LEU A 398 -19.93 -6.24 25.10
CA LEU A 398 -20.72 -7.46 25.24
C LEU A 398 -19.82 -8.70 25.08
N MET A 399 -19.03 -8.74 24.00
CA MET A 399 -18.11 -9.86 23.75
C MET A 399 -17.07 -10.01 24.88
N GLU A 400 -16.61 -8.90 25.46
CA GLU A 400 -15.62 -8.88 26.56
C GLU A 400 -16.22 -9.21 27.93
N GLY A 401 -17.53 -9.43 28.02
CA GLY A 401 -18.20 -9.70 29.30
C GLY A 401 -18.14 -8.51 30.27
N LYS A 402 -17.95 -7.29 29.76
CA LYS A 402 -17.89 -6.06 30.56
C LYS A 402 -19.27 -5.52 30.95
N ILE A 403 -20.33 -6.07 30.36
CA ILE A 403 -21.71 -5.68 30.61
C ILE A 403 -22.31 -6.62 31.68
N PRO A 404 -22.96 -6.08 32.73
CA PRO A 404 -23.64 -6.88 33.75
C PRO A 404 -24.66 -7.85 33.15
N HIS A 405 -24.77 -9.06 33.73
CA HIS A 405 -25.57 -10.15 33.15
C HIS A 405 -27.06 -9.80 32.98
N ASP A 406 -27.61 -9.00 33.90
CA ASP A 406 -28.98 -8.50 33.89
C ASP A 406 -29.25 -7.45 32.79
N GLU A 407 -28.21 -6.82 32.25
CA GLU A 407 -28.33 -5.83 31.18
C GLU A 407 -28.08 -6.39 29.77
N ILE A 408 -27.53 -7.61 29.65
CA ILE A 408 -27.11 -8.18 28.36
C ILE A 408 -28.26 -8.23 27.34
N GLU A 409 -29.38 -8.87 27.68
CA GLU A 409 -30.51 -9.04 26.76
C GLU A 409 -31.08 -7.68 26.29
N LYS A 410 -31.15 -6.72 27.21
CA LYS A 410 -31.58 -5.35 26.92
C LYS A 410 -30.62 -4.66 25.95
N LYS A 411 -29.31 -4.81 26.17
CA LYS A 411 -28.27 -4.22 25.32
C LYS A 411 -28.20 -4.87 23.95
N GLU A 412 -28.38 -6.18 23.86
CA GLU A 412 -28.46 -6.91 22.58
C GLU A 412 -29.68 -6.46 21.76
N SER A 413 -30.86 -6.32 22.39
CA SER A 413 -32.06 -5.82 21.71
C SER A 413 -31.90 -4.35 21.26
N GLU A 414 -31.29 -3.51 22.10
CA GLU A 414 -30.97 -2.11 21.77
C GLU A 414 -29.99 -2.03 20.59
N LEU A 415 -28.95 -2.86 20.61
CA LEU A 415 -27.93 -2.96 19.57
C LEU A 415 -28.53 -3.37 18.24
N ALA A 416 -29.34 -4.43 18.21
CA ALA A 416 -29.99 -4.93 16.99
C ALA A 416 -30.87 -3.86 16.34
N LYS A 417 -31.79 -3.26 17.11
CA LYS A 417 -32.68 -2.19 16.61
C LYS A 417 -31.92 -0.97 16.11
N SER A 418 -30.83 -0.61 16.78
CA SER A 418 -30.01 0.54 16.42
C SER A 418 -29.19 0.27 15.15
N LYS A 419 -28.63 -0.93 15.00
CA LYS A 419 -27.94 -1.36 13.78
C LYS A 419 -28.89 -1.32 12.57
N ASP A 420 -30.06 -1.94 12.67
CA ASP A 420 -31.06 -1.95 11.59
C ASP A 420 -31.43 -0.54 11.14
N LYS A 421 -31.69 0.35 12.12
CA LYS A 421 -32.02 1.75 11.85
C LYS A 421 -30.89 2.49 11.13
N VAL A 422 -29.64 2.25 11.53
CA VAL A 422 -28.48 2.94 10.96
C VAL A 422 -28.17 2.43 9.56
N TYR A 423 -28.25 1.12 9.32
CA TYR A 423 -28.06 0.56 7.98
C TYR A 423 -29.19 0.98 7.03
N ALA A 424 -30.45 1.02 7.48
CA ALA A 424 -31.54 1.59 6.70
C ALA A 424 -31.31 3.08 6.34
N GLN A 425 -30.67 3.86 7.22
CA GLN A 425 -30.28 5.23 6.89
C GLN A 425 -29.19 5.30 5.82
N ILE A 426 -28.26 4.36 5.80
CA ILE A 426 -27.22 4.25 4.77
C ILE A 426 -27.87 3.85 3.44
N ASP A 427 -28.74 2.86 3.44
CA ASP A 427 -29.43 2.37 2.23
C ASP A 427 -30.29 3.46 1.59
N GLY A 428 -30.86 4.37 2.39
CA GLY A 428 -31.57 5.55 1.91
C GLY A 428 -30.69 6.65 1.28
N LEU A 429 -29.36 6.51 1.28
CA LEU A 429 -28.43 7.45 0.63
C LEU A 429 -28.19 7.07 -0.84
N ARG A 430 -27.59 7.99 -1.61
CA ARG A 430 -27.15 7.67 -2.98
C ARG A 430 -25.91 6.76 -2.94
N GLU A 431 -25.74 5.89 -3.93
CA GLU A 431 -24.61 4.95 -4.02
C GLU A 431 -23.22 5.59 -3.76
N PRO A 432 -22.86 6.77 -4.33
CA PRO A 432 -21.55 7.35 -4.09
C PRO A 432 -21.34 7.83 -2.64
N GLN A 433 -22.42 8.03 -1.89
CA GLN A 433 -22.37 8.38 -0.47
C GLN A 433 -22.24 7.11 0.38
N GLN A 434 -22.98 6.06 0.04
CA GLN A 434 -22.88 4.74 0.67
C GLN A 434 -21.44 4.21 0.57
N GLU A 435 -20.86 4.21 -0.63
CA GLU A 435 -19.48 3.72 -0.86
C GLU A 435 -18.45 4.47 0.00
N LYS A 436 -18.63 5.78 0.18
CA LYS A 436 -17.75 6.58 1.03
C LYS A 436 -17.88 6.25 2.51
N ILE A 437 -19.11 6.06 3.00
CA ILE A 437 -19.35 5.65 4.38
C ILE A 437 -18.73 4.27 4.61
N PHE A 438 -19.01 3.30 3.73
CA PHE A 438 -18.46 1.96 3.86
C PHE A 438 -16.94 1.93 3.78
N LEU A 439 -16.33 2.69 2.88
CA LEU A 439 -14.87 2.80 2.81
C LEU A 439 -14.28 3.41 4.09
N TYR A 440 -14.88 4.47 4.62
CA TYR A 440 -14.43 5.07 5.87
C TYR A 440 -14.52 4.09 7.04
N LEU A 441 -15.65 3.38 7.16
CA LEU A 441 -15.87 2.36 8.19
C LEU A 441 -14.86 1.21 8.07
N ASP A 442 -14.60 0.76 6.84
CA ASP A 442 -13.62 -0.29 6.57
C ASP A 442 -12.21 0.15 6.95
N ASP A 443 -11.78 1.35 6.54
CA ASP A 443 -10.45 1.87 6.91
C ASP A 443 -10.30 2.07 8.43
N ARG A 444 -11.38 2.43 9.14
CA ARG A 444 -11.41 2.55 10.61
C ARG A 444 -11.39 1.19 11.32
N ARG A 445 -12.08 0.18 10.79
CA ARG A 445 -12.04 -1.18 11.35
C ARG A 445 -10.69 -1.83 11.06
N ALA A 446 -10.13 -1.59 9.88
CA ALA A 446 -8.85 -2.15 9.44
C ALA A 446 -7.68 -1.74 10.36
N ILE A 447 -7.66 -0.49 10.85
CA ILE A 447 -6.63 -0.01 11.77
C ILE A 447 -6.82 -0.52 13.21
N LYS A 448 -8.07 -0.77 13.61
CA LYS A 448 -8.44 -1.21 14.97
C LYS A 448 -8.32 -2.72 15.18
N ALA A 449 -8.40 -3.50 14.10
CA ALA A 449 -8.20 -4.94 14.15
C ALA A 449 -6.82 -5.27 14.78
N THR A 450 -6.73 -6.40 15.47
CA THR A 450 -5.48 -6.86 16.10
C THR A 450 -5.07 -8.21 15.52
N PRO A 451 -3.98 -8.29 14.73
CA PRO A 451 -3.19 -7.18 14.20
C PRO A 451 -3.98 -6.35 13.15
N PRO A 452 -3.56 -5.11 12.85
CA PRO A 452 -4.19 -4.30 11.80
C PRO A 452 -4.24 -5.04 10.46
N VAL A 453 -5.32 -4.86 9.70
CA VAL A 453 -5.55 -5.61 8.45
C VAL A 453 -4.47 -5.29 7.42
N LEU A 454 -4.13 -4.01 7.24
CA LEU A 454 -3.10 -3.57 6.31
C LEU A 454 -1.71 -3.66 6.96
N MET A 455 -0.73 -4.24 6.25
CA MET A 455 0.67 -4.24 6.70
C MET A 455 1.23 -2.83 6.93
N TRP A 456 0.75 -1.83 6.17
CA TRP A 456 1.12 -0.43 6.35
C TRP A 456 0.89 0.07 7.79
N ASP A 457 -0.21 -0.34 8.44
CA ASP A 457 -0.56 0.07 9.80
C ASP A 457 0.19 -0.72 10.88
N ARG A 458 1.02 -1.69 10.49
CA ARG A 458 1.87 -2.50 11.39
C ARG A 458 3.29 -1.95 11.53
N ARG A 459 3.59 -0.83 10.87
CA ARG A 459 4.93 -0.22 10.89
C ARG A 459 5.31 0.23 12.30
N THR A 460 6.57 0.05 12.64
CA THR A 460 7.17 0.47 13.92
C THR A 460 7.83 1.84 13.84
N GLU A 461 8.07 2.31 12.63
CA GLU A 461 8.70 3.60 12.31
C GLU A 461 8.08 4.16 11.02
N GLU A 462 8.04 5.48 10.89
CA GLU A 462 7.63 6.13 9.65
C GLU A 462 8.70 5.91 8.57
N PRO A 463 8.35 5.91 7.26
CA PRO A 463 9.37 5.85 6.23
C PRO A 463 10.13 7.17 6.12
N LEU A 464 11.40 7.08 5.73
CA LEU A 464 12.19 8.26 5.36
C LEU A 464 11.59 8.94 4.13
N ASN A 465 11.29 10.23 4.23
CA ASN A 465 10.84 11.01 3.07
C ASN A 465 11.98 11.19 2.06
N VAL A 466 11.67 10.97 0.78
CA VAL A 466 12.60 11.11 -0.34
C VAL A 466 12.16 12.25 -1.26
N GLU A 467 13.12 12.88 -1.90
CA GLU A 467 12.87 13.93 -2.90
C GLU A 467 13.23 13.44 -4.31
N ALA A 468 12.58 13.98 -5.34
CA ALA A 468 12.79 13.57 -6.73
C ALA A 468 14.24 13.79 -7.17
N GLU A 469 14.91 14.80 -6.61
CA GLU A 469 16.30 15.12 -6.90
C GLU A 469 17.30 14.06 -6.41
N GLU A 470 16.86 13.13 -5.58
CA GLU A 470 17.75 12.09 -5.06
C GLU A 470 17.95 10.94 -6.05
N PHE A 471 17.22 11.00 -7.16
CA PHE A 471 17.17 10.02 -8.22
C PHE A 471 17.51 10.65 -9.57
N PHE A 472 17.92 9.82 -10.53
CA PHE A 472 18.15 10.22 -11.91
C PHE A 472 17.64 9.17 -12.90
N PRO A 473 16.68 9.48 -13.78
CA PRO A 473 15.98 10.77 -13.91
C PRO A 473 15.18 11.14 -12.65
N ASN A 474 14.82 12.42 -12.48
CA ASN A 474 14.17 12.94 -11.25
C ASN A 474 12.74 12.38 -11.06
N HIS A 475 12.65 11.16 -10.53
CA HIS A 475 11.42 10.47 -10.20
C HIS A 475 11.57 9.75 -8.87
N HIS A 476 10.53 9.79 -8.03
CA HIS A 476 10.55 9.13 -6.73
C HIS A 476 10.61 7.60 -6.87
N LEU A 477 11.55 7.00 -6.13
CA LEU A 477 11.55 5.57 -5.82
C LEU A 477 11.16 5.36 -4.35
N ALA A 478 10.66 4.16 -4.05
CA ALA A 478 10.47 3.68 -2.69
C ALA A 478 11.32 2.42 -2.47
N LEU A 479 11.96 2.33 -1.31
CA LEU A 479 12.64 1.12 -0.85
C LEU A 479 11.69 0.32 0.04
N LEU A 480 11.40 -0.90 -0.39
CA LEU A 480 10.64 -1.88 0.37
C LEU A 480 11.58 -2.97 0.88
N ASP A 481 11.47 -3.26 2.18
CA ASP A 481 12.12 -4.36 2.87
C ASP A 481 11.15 -5.53 2.97
N PHE A 482 11.37 -6.55 2.14
CA PHE A 482 10.61 -7.79 2.11
C PHE A 482 11.29 -8.82 3.01
N GLN A 483 10.57 -9.31 4.01
CA GLN A 483 11.00 -10.36 4.92
C GLN A 483 10.07 -11.57 4.73
N PRO A 484 10.48 -12.56 3.91
CA PRO A 484 9.67 -13.75 3.68
C PRO A 484 9.38 -14.49 4.98
N ARG A 485 8.18 -15.07 5.04
CA ARG A 485 7.71 -15.93 6.13
C ARG A 485 7.25 -17.25 5.53
N PRO A 486 7.36 -18.36 6.30
CA PRO A 486 6.78 -19.61 5.86
C PRO A 486 5.27 -19.45 5.70
N VAL A 487 4.71 -20.09 4.69
CA VAL A 487 3.25 -20.20 4.56
C VAL A 487 2.75 -21.07 5.71
N THR A 488 1.74 -20.61 6.42
CA THR A 488 1.15 -21.31 7.57
C THR A 488 -0.32 -21.63 7.34
N GLY A 489 -0.88 -22.52 8.18
CA GLY A 489 -2.32 -22.80 8.19
C GLY A 489 -2.77 -23.80 7.13
N ALA A 490 -4.05 -23.77 6.80
CA ALA A 490 -4.68 -24.61 5.77
C ALA A 490 -4.05 -24.42 4.38
N VAL A 491 -3.61 -23.19 4.08
CA VAL A 491 -2.97 -22.87 2.80
C VAL A 491 -1.62 -23.59 2.62
N ALA A 492 -0.94 -23.96 3.70
CA ALA A 492 0.37 -24.61 3.68
C ALA A 492 0.31 -26.14 3.50
N ARG A 493 -0.88 -26.76 3.49
CA ARG A 493 -1.03 -28.22 3.54
C ARG A 493 -0.55 -28.92 2.27
N SER A 494 -0.76 -28.32 1.10
CA SER A 494 -0.33 -28.87 -0.19
C SER A 494 -0.28 -27.78 -1.26
N ALA A 495 0.37 -28.09 -2.39
CA ALA A 495 0.36 -27.20 -3.55
C ALA A 495 -1.06 -26.97 -4.08
N GLU A 496 -1.91 -28.01 -4.08
CA GLU A 496 -3.31 -27.90 -4.50
C GLU A 496 -4.10 -26.97 -3.57
N ALA A 497 -3.85 -27.00 -2.26
CA ALA A 497 -4.48 -26.09 -1.31
C ALA A 497 -4.14 -24.62 -1.60
N TYR A 498 -2.91 -24.34 -2.06
CA TYR A 498 -2.51 -23.01 -2.47
C TYR A 498 -3.19 -22.56 -3.78
N ASP A 499 -3.36 -23.48 -4.74
CA ASP A 499 -4.07 -23.20 -6.00
C ASP A 499 -5.55 -22.91 -5.76
N VAL A 500 -6.18 -23.66 -4.84
CA VAL A 500 -7.53 -23.39 -4.34
C VAL A 500 -7.59 -22.01 -3.69
N PHE A 501 -6.66 -21.70 -2.79
CA PHE A 501 -6.57 -20.37 -2.16
C PHE A 501 -6.47 -19.25 -3.20
N THR A 502 -5.59 -19.40 -4.19
CA THR A 502 -5.41 -18.42 -5.27
C THR A 502 -6.65 -18.27 -6.14
N SER A 503 -7.40 -19.36 -6.34
CA SER A 503 -8.65 -19.38 -7.10
C SER A 503 -9.78 -18.68 -6.33
N ILE A 504 -9.98 -19.03 -5.05
CA ILE A 504 -10.96 -18.40 -4.17
C ILE A 504 -10.68 -16.89 -4.05
N LEU A 505 -9.42 -16.49 -3.84
CA LEU A 505 -9.05 -15.08 -3.85
C LEU A 505 -9.36 -14.42 -5.21
N GLY A 506 -9.16 -15.12 -6.32
CA GLY A 506 -9.55 -14.66 -7.66
C GLY A 506 -11.02 -14.26 -7.74
N TYR A 507 -11.91 -15.14 -7.28
CA TYR A 507 -13.35 -14.89 -7.25
C TYR A 507 -13.73 -13.76 -6.30
N LEU A 508 -13.28 -13.86 -5.04
CA LEU A 508 -13.68 -12.90 -4.01
C LEU A 508 -13.20 -11.49 -4.37
N TYR A 509 -11.95 -11.33 -4.81
CA TYR A 509 -11.36 -10.03 -5.13
C TYR A 509 -11.68 -9.51 -6.53
N MET A 510 -12.50 -10.21 -7.32
CA MET A 510 -13.13 -9.63 -8.51
C MET A 510 -14.03 -8.45 -8.14
N GLN A 511 -14.79 -8.59 -7.04
CA GLN A 511 -15.63 -7.53 -6.48
C GLN A 511 -15.32 -7.33 -4.99
N PRO A 512 -14.19 -6.68 -4.62
CA PRO A 512 -13.75 -6.60 -3.23
C PRO A 512 -14.67 -5.75 -2.33
N LYS A 513 -15.63 -5.03 -2.91
CA LYS A 513 -16.64 -4.21 -2.23
C LYS A 513 -17.93 -4.97 -1.89
N GLN A 514 -18.10 -6.20 -2.37
CA GLN A 514 -19.28 -7.01 -2.06
C GLN A 514 -19.18 -7.61 -0.66
N SER A 515 -20.33 -8.04 -0.10
CA SER A 515 -20.37 -8.78 1.16
C SER A 515 -19.72 -10.15 1.02
N ILE A 516 -19.19 -10.70 2.11
CA ILE A 516 -18.60 -12.04 2.10
C ILE A 516 -19.66 -13.11 1.78
N VAL A 517 -20.90 -12.89 2.23
CA VAL A 517 -22.05 -13.77 1.94
C VAL A 517 -22.23 -13.89 0.42
N ARG A 518 -22.44 -12.78 -0.27
CA ARG A 518 -22.58 -12.75 -1.74
C ARG A 518 -21.33 -13.27 -2.45
N GLY A 519 -20.15 -12.97 -1.92
CA GLY A 519 -18.88 -13.47 -2.44
C GLY A 519 -18.83 -15.00 -2.48
N LEU A 520 -19.22 -15.65 -1.38
CA LEU A 520 -19.24 -17.11 -1.28
C LEU A 520 -20.39 -17.74 -2.08
N GLU A 521 -21.59 -17.15 -2.07
CA GLU A 521 -22.70 -17.59 -2.94
C GLU A 521 -22.32 -17.59 -4.42
N SER A 522 -21.58 -16.56 -4.85
CA SER A 522 -21.08 -16.45 -6.22
C SER A 522 -19.99 -17.48 -6.56
N LEU A 523 -19.23 -17.93 -5.55
CA LEU A 523 -18.15 -18.90 -5.70
C LEU A 523 -18.69 -20.27 -6.09
N ALA A 524 -19.59 -20.84 -5.27
CA ALA A 524 -20.24 -22.12 -5.55
C ALA A 524 -21.60 -22.23 -4.84
N PRO A 525 -22.58 -22.96 -5.41
CA PRO A 525 -23.86 -23.20 -4.76
C PRO A 525 -23.68 -23.88 -3.39
N GLY A 526 -24.28 -23.31 -2.34
CA GLY A 526 -24.17 -23.82 -0.97
C GLY A 526 -22.85 -23.51 -0.25
N ALA A 527 -21.93 -22.75 -0.88
CA ALA A 527 -20.65 -22.43 -0.26
C ALA A 527 -20.81 -21.53 0.97
N ALA A 528 -21.68 -20.50 0.89
CA ALA A 528 -21.95 -19.63 2.02
C ALA A 528 -22.51 -20.42 3.22
N ASP A 529 -23.52 -21.26 2.99
CA ASP A 529 -24.15 -22.09 4.03
C ASP A 529 -23.15 -23.03 4.71
N TYR A 530 -22.18 -23.57 3.95
CA TYR A 530 -21.20 -24.50 4.51
C TYR A 530 -20.05 -23.78 5.23
N ILE A 531 -19.52 -22.70 4.65
CA ILE A 531 -18.28 -22.05 5.10
C ILE A 531 -18.54 -21.10 6.26
N LEU A 532 -19.58 -20.27 6.20
CA LEU A 532 -19.81 -19.22 7.20
C LEU A 532 -19.91 -19.77 8.64
N PRO A 533 -20.63 -20.88 8.92
CA PRO A 533 -20.68 -21.45 10.27
C PRO A 533 -19.35 -22.05 10.76
N ARG A 534 -18.38 -22.27 9.85
CA ARG A 534 -17.08 -22.90 10.15
C ARG A 534 -15.93 -21.90 10.20
N ALA A 535 -16.21 -20.62 10.00
CA ALA A 535 -15.24 -19.54 10.06
C ALA A 535 -15.65 -18.51 11.14
N PRO A 536 -15.50 -18.86 12.43
CA PRO A 536 -15.96 -18.02 13.54
C PRO A 536 -15.27 -16.65 13.59
N SER A 537 -14.04 -16.52 13.07
CA SER A 537 -13.34 -15.23 13.03
C SER A 537 -14.08 -14.18 12.18
N LEU A 538 -14.93 -14.59 11.24
CA LEU A 538 -15.76 -13.67 10.43
C LEU A 538 -16.74 -12.89 11.28
N GLN A 539 -17.19 -13.43 12.42
CA GLN A 539 -18.14 -12.80 13.34
C GLN A 539 -17.48 -12.12 14.55
N ASP A 540 -16.16 -12.26 14.70
CA ASP A 540 -15.41 -11.70 15.83
C ASP A 540 -14.86 -10.30 15.51
N LEU A 541 -15.45 -9.26 16.13
CA LEU A 541 -15.02 -7.87 15.96
C LEU A 541 -13.55 -7.64 16.35
N ARG A 542 -13.00 -8.41 17.31
CA ARG A 542 -11.61 -8.27 17.76
C ARG A 542 -10.62 -8.66 16.68
N LYS A 543 -11.02 -9.64 15.87
CA LYS A 543 -10.27 -10.16 14.72
C LYS A 543 -10.58 -9.42 13.41
N GLY A 544 -11.38 -8.35 13.48
CA GLY A 544 -11.78 -7.53 12.32
C GLY A 544 -13.06 -8.00 11.62
N GLY A 545 -13.79 -8.95 12.21
CA GLY A 545 -15.06 -9.49 11.73
C GLY A 545 -16.26 -8.60 12.06
N LEU A 546 -17.45 -9.06 11.68
CA LEU A 546 -18.74 -8.42 11.96
C LEU A 546 -19.81 -9.48 12.18
N GLN A 547 -20.66 -9.30 13.19
CA GLN A 547 -21.80 -10.20 13.39
C GLN A 547 -22.73 -10.25 12.17
N ASP A 548 -23.02 -9.09 11.59
CA ASP A 548 -23.76 -9.01 10.34
C ASP A 548 -22.80 -9.14 9.16
N LEU A 549 -22.74 -10.35 8.62
CA LEU A 549 -21.86 -10.72 7.51
C LEU A 549 -22.28 -10.10 6.18
N GLU A 550 -23.52 -9.62 6.03
CA GLU A 550 -23.93 -8.86 4.85
C GLU A 550 -23.24 -7.50 4.78
N HIS A 551 -22.74 -7.03 5.92
CA HIS A 551 -21.94 -5.83 6.00
C HIS A 551 -20.44 -6.13 6.10
N LEU A 552 -19.99 -7.39 6.16
CA LEU A 552 -18.56 -7.71 6.09
C LEU A 552 -18.12 -7.79 4.62
N ARG A 553 -17.31 -6.82 4.17
CA ARG A 553 -16.84 -6.75 2.79
C ARG A 553 -15.60 -7.62 2.57
N VAL A 554 -15.49 -8.24 1.40
CA VAL A 554 -14.36 -9.12 1.04
C VAL A 554 -12.99 -8.48 1.30
N ARG A 555 -12.81 -7.18 1.00
CA ARG A 555 -11.53 -6.49 1.22
C ARG A 555 -11.07 -6.46 2.67
N MET A 556 -11.96 -6.70 3.63
CA MET A 556 -11.66 -6.71 5.07
C MET A 556 -11.13 -8.04 5.59
N LEU A 557 -11.19 -9.12 4.79
CA LEU A 557 -10.80 -10.45 5.24
C LEU A 557 -9.35 -10.48 5.72
N THR A 558 -9.15 -10.88 6.98
CA THR A 558 -7.82 -11.04 7.58
C THR A 558 -7.17 -12.35 7.12
N PRO A 559 -5.84 -12.51 7.30
CA PRO A 559 -5.18 -13.79 7.02
C PRO A 559 -5.81 -14.97 7.78
N GLU A 560 -6.24 -14.75 9.03
CA GLU A 560 -6.90 -15.77 9.84
C GLU A 560 -8.28 -16.16 9.27
N MET A 561 -9.11 -15.18 8.88
CA MET A 561 -10.40 -15.44 8.23
C MET A 561 -10.23 -16.22 6.93
N LEU A 562 -9.21 -15.85 6.14
CA LEU A 562 -8.91 -16.56 4.90
C LEU A 562 -8.48 -18.00 5.19
N ASP A 563 -7.66 -18.23 6.21
CA ASP A 563 -7.25 -19.58 6.58
C ASP A 563 -8.43 -20.45 7.01
N GLU A 564 -9.35 -19.91 7.82
CA GLU A 564 -10.59 -20.59 8.20
C GLU A 564 -11.49 -20.89 7.00
N ILE A 565 -11.63 -19.94 6.05
CA ILE A 565 -12.37 -20.15 4.80
C ILE A 565 -11.75 -21.29 3.98
N ILE A 566 -10.42 -21.34 3.86
CA ILE A 566 -9.74 -22.42 3.13
C ILE A 566 -9.86 -23.75 3.87
N ALA A 567 -9.73 -23.76 5.20
CA ALA A 567 -9.94 -24.97 6.00
C ALA A 567 -11.35 -25.53 5.83
N ALA A 568 -12.36 -24.66 5.87
CA ALA A 568 -13.76 -25.03 5.66
C ALA A 568 -13.99 -25.51 4.23
N TRP A 569 -13.47 -24.81 3.23
CA TRP A 569 -13.51 -25.25 1.83
C TRP A 569 -12.92 -26.65 1.68
N GLU A 570 -11.75 -26.90 2.28
CA GLU A 570 -11.08 -28.19 2.16
C GLU A 570 -11.90 -29.34 2.74
N SER A 571 -12.60 -29.11 3.86
CA SER A 571 -13.47 -30.09 4.50
C SER A 571 -14.83 -30.29 3.82
N TRP A 572 -15.20 -29.46 2.84
CA TRP A 572 -16.54 -29.46 2.26
C TRP A 572 -16.73 -30.66 1.30
N PRO A 573 -17.62 -31.62 1.61
CA PRO A 573 -17.73 -32.86 0.81
C PRO A 573 -18.21 -32.64 -0.63
N PHE A 574 -18.94 -31.56 -0.86
CA PHE A 574 -19.56 -31.24 -2.15
C PHE A 574 -18.84 -30.06 -2.85
N LYS A 575 -17.61 -29.75 -2.43
CA LYS A 575 -16.84 -28.66 -3.05
C LYS A 575 -16.60 -28.95 -4.53
N PRO A 576 -16.77 -27.96 -5.43
CA PRO A 576 -16.33 -28.06 -6.81
C PRO A 576 -14.85 -28.40 -6.92
N SER A 577 -14.45 -29.04 -8.01
CA SER A 577 -13.02 -29.28 -8.26
C SER A 577 -12.28 -27.97 -8.53
N THR A 578 -10.97 -27.95 -8.27
CA THR A 578 -10.12 -26.79 -8.58
C THR A 578 -10.19 -26.45 -10.07
N SER A 579 -10.27 -27.46 -10.93
CA SER A 579 -10.44 -27.28 -12.38
C SER A 579 -11.75 -26.55 -12.72
N ASP A 580 -12.86 -26.90 -12.06
CA ASP A 580 -14.16 -26.22 -12.26
C ASP A 580 -14.09 -24.75 -11.86
N LEU A 581 -13.41 -24.46 -10.73
CA LEU A 581 -13.17 -23.08 -10.30
C LEU A 581 -12.37 -22.30 -11.34
N ILE A 582 -11.30 -22.89 -11.89
CA ILE A 582 -10.45 -22.23 -12.90
C ILE A 582 -11.23 -21.96 -14.18
N LEU A 583 -11.96 -22.97 -14.69
CA LEU A 583 -12.78 -22.88 -15.90
C LEU A 583 -13.83 -21.77 -15.78
N LYS A 584 -14.53 -21.69 -14.65
CA LYS A 584 -15.56 -20.67 -14.41
C LYS A 584 -14.99 -19.24 -14.31
N MET A 585 -13.70 -19.06 -14.00
CA MET A 585 -13.08 -17.72 -14.02
C MET A 585 -12.67 -17.26 -15.42
N GLY A 586 -12.67 -18.14 -16.42
CA GLY A 586 -12.00 -17.87 -17.70
C GLY A 586 -10.50 -17.55 -17.51
N LEU A 587 -9.94 -17.88 -16.33
CA LEU A 587 -8.51 -17.81 -16.11
C LEU A 587 -7.91 -18.96 -16.89
N VAL A 588 -7.22 -18.65 -17.98
CA VAL A 588 -6.17 -19.56 -18.45
C VAL A 588 -5.27 -19.79 -17.24
N PRO A 589 -5.03 -21.05 -16.83
CA PRO A 589 -4.01 -21.30 -15.83
C PRO A 589 -2.77 -20.57 -16.32
N TYR A 590 -2.26 -19.62 -15.55
CA TYR A 590 -0.93 -19.09 -15.83
C TYR A 590 0.06 -20.20 -15.40
N MET A 591 0.02 -21.32 -16.12
CA MET A 591 1.22 -22.09 -16.37
C MET A 591 2.15 -21.06 -16.98
N GLY A 592 3.15 -20.62 -16.22
CA GLY A 592 4.11 -19.66 -16.73
C GLY A 592 4.51 -20.12 -18.12
N SER A 593 4.27 -19.33 -19.15
CA SER A 593 4.61 -19.67 -20.54
C SER A 593 6.12 -19.55 -20.80
N SER A 594 6.91 -19.87 -19.77
CA SER A 594 8.30 -20.30 -19.80
C SER A 594 8.52 -21.66 -19.12
N GLY A 595 7.45 -22.33 -18.66
CA GLY A 595 7.45 -23.61 -17.94
C GLY A 595 6.81 -24.76 -18.73
N SER A 596 6.18 -24.52 -19.90
CA SER A 596 5.67 -25.63 -20.74
C SER A 596 6.79 -26.40 -21.47
N ALA A 597 8.06 -26.09 -21.21
CA ALA A 597 9.20 -26.91 -21.62
C ALA A 597 9.73 -27.82 -20.49
N ILE A 598 9.12 -27.81 -19.29
CA ILE A 598 9.70 -28.46 -18.10
C ILE A 598 8.78 -29.57 -17.52
N SER A 599 7.59 -29.82 -18.08
CA SER A 599 6.78 -30.96 -17.63
C SER A 599 7.35 -32.32 -18.07
N ASP A 600 8.14 -32.37 -19.14
CA ASP A 600 8.60 -33.63 -19.74
C ASP A 600 9.98 -34.10 -19.24
N ASN A 601 10.65 -33.35 -18.36
CA ASN A 601 11.98 -33.69 -17.82
C ASN A 601 12.05 -33.67 -16.27
N LEU A 602 10.95 -33.99 -15.59
CA LEU A 602 10.84 -34.09 -14.13
C LEU A 602 11.48 -35.37 -13.54
N SER A 603 12.71 -35.71 -13.97
CA SER A 603 13.50 -36.79 -13.35
C SER A 603 14.79 -36.31 -12.67
N ASP A 604 15.13 -35.02 -12.76
CA ASP A 604 16.35 -34.48 -12.13
C ASP A 604 16.01 -33.58 -10.93
N ASP A 605 16.35 -34.06 -9.73
CA ASP A 605 16.14 -33.35 -8.46
C ASP A 605 16.83 -31.96 -8.42
N ARG A 606 17.78 -31.70 -9.33
CA ARG A 606 18.45 -30.39 -9.47
C ARG A 606 17.55 -29.29 -10.02
N VAL A 607 16.57 -29.63 -10.86
CA VAL A 607 15.65 -28.66 -11.49
C VAL A 607 14.52 -28.25 -10.53
N ARG A 608 14.15 -29.14 -9.60
CA ARG A 608 13.17 -28.79 -8.54
C ARG A 608 13.76 -27.85 -7.48
N ALA A 609 15.08 -27.82 -7.34
CA ALA A 609 15.78 -26.97 -6.38
C ALA A 609 16.12 -25.56 -6.91
N PHE A 610 15.86 -25.24 -8.19
CA PHE A 610 16.19 -23.93 -8.80
C PHE A 610 15.04 -23.23 -9.50
#